data_AF-A0A3S3RBR8-F1
#
_entry.id   AF-A0A3S3RBR8-F1
#
_cell.length_a   1.000
_cell.length_b   1.000
_cell.length_c   1.000
_cell.angle_alpha   90.00
_cell.angle_beta   90.00
_cell.angle_gamma   90.00
#
_symmetry.space_group_name_H-M   'P 1'
#
loop_
_entity.id
_entity.type
_entity.pdbx_description
1 polymer ?
#
loop_
_entity_poly.entity_id
_entity_poly.type
_entity_poly.pdbx_seq_one_letter_code
_entity_poly.pdbx_strand_id
1 'polypeptide(L)'
;VLQVVTNDDVAVENSSYTTGRRGVAGTLVVEKIVGAAAEQGMALPALKALGDHVNAATRSMGVALTSGTVPAAGKPTFEIGDGEMEFGVGIHGEPGRRRDALKSADAIAEEVCAAIAGDFGDRATGPALLFVNGFGGTPSMELYLMYNSARRIFERHGVTVIRSLVGSYVTSLDMAGCSITLTMLDDDMTALWDAPVHTAALRWGM
;
A
#
# COMPACT_ATOMS: atom_id res chain seq x y z
N VAL A 1 -27.53 -1.95 4.20
CA VAL A 1 -26.19 -1.94 3.56
C VAL A 1 -25.24 -1.22 4.50
N LEU A 2 -24.03 -1.74 4.68
CA LEU A 2 -22.94 -1.09 5.45
C LEU A 2 -21.76 -0.82 4.50
N GLN A 3 -20.91 0.14 4.83
CA GLN A 3 -19.79 0.58 3.99
C GLN A 3 -18.52 0.77 4.81
N VAL A 4 -17.40 0.25 4.31
CA VAL A 4 -16.06 0.60 4.78
C VAL A 4 -15.45 1.56 3.76
N VAL A 5 -14.84 2.65 4.23
CA VAL A 5 -14.11 3.60 3.37
C VAL A 5 -12.63 3.45 3.68
N THR A 6 -11.84 3.04 2.68
CA THR A 6 -10.39 2.89 2.85
C THR A 6 -9.69 4.22 2.65
N ASN A 7 -8.72 4.51 3.52
CA ASN A 7 -8.05 5.80 3.60
C ASN A 7 -6.62 5.65 4.16
N ASP A 8 -5.92 4.64 3.68
CA ASP A 8 -4.62 4.17 4.17
C ASP A 8 -3.43 5.07 3.75
N ASP A 9 -3.59 5.95 2.77
CA ASP A 9 -2.50 6.78 2.27
C ASP A 9 -2.10 7.90 3.26
N VAL A 10 -0.86 7.86 3.75
CA VAL A 10 -0.32 8.85 4.71
C VAL A 10 0.29 10.08 4.04
N ALA A 11 0.34 10.13 2.71
CA ALA A 11 1.01 11.21 2.00
C ALA A 11 0.31 12.57 2.12
N VAL A 12 -1.02 12.58 2.23
CA VAL A 12 -1.83 13.82 2.17
C VAL A 12 -3.11 13.68 2.99
N GLU A 13 -3.46 14.74 3.73
CA GLU A 13 -4.74 14.82 4.44
C GLU A 13 -5.89 15.37 3.58
N ASN A 14 -5.60 16.08 2.48
CA ASN A 14 -6.58 16.49 1.47
C ASN A 14 -5.90 16.44 0.09
N SER A 15 -6.60 15.94 -0.94
CA SER A 15 -6.08 15.87 -2.31
C SER A 15 -7.09 16.42 -3.32
N SER A 16 -6.68 16.57 -4.58
CA SER A 16 -7.50 17.13 -5.66
C SER A 16 -8.86 16.44 -5.86
N TYR A 17 -8.98 15.17 -5.48
CA TYR A 17 -10.19 14.36 -5.67
C TYR A 17 -10.68 13.71 -4.36
N THR A 18 -10.09 14.04 -3.20
CA THR A 18 -10.45 13.40 -1.93
C THR A 18 -10.44 14.40 -0.78
N THR A 19 -11.54 14.42 -0.03
CA THR A 19 -11.62 15.02 1.30
C THR A 19 -11.12 13.99 2.31
N GLY A 20 -10.01 14.26 3.00
CA GLY A 20 -9.32 13.25 3.80
C GLY A 20 -8.25 12.48 3.01
N ARG A 21 -7.73 11.41 3.63
CA ARG A 21 -6.72 10.52 3.04
C ARG A 21 -7.31 9.70 1.89
N ARG A 22 -6.46 9.37 0.91
CA ARG A 22 -6.80 8.51 -0.23
C ARG A 22 -6.81 7.03 0.19
N GLY A 23 -7.66 6.23 -0.45
CA GLY A 23 -7.58 4.77 -0.41
C GLY A 23 -6.66 4.26 -1.53
N VAL A 24 -5.63 3.48 -1.19
CA VAL A 24 -4.64 2.97 -2.14
C VAL A 24 -4.44 1.46 -1.94
N ALA A 25 -3.20 0.95 -2.05
CA ALA A 25 -2.87 -0.47 -2.01
C ALA A 25 -3.34 -1.21 -0.74
N GLY A 26 -3.51 -0.53 0.39
CA GLY A 26 -4.07 -1.12 1.62
C GLY A 26 -5.51 -1.59 1.47
N THR A 27 -6.24 -1.10 0.47
CA THR A 27 -7.58 -1.58 0.13
C THR A 27 -7.60 -3.07 -0.15
N LEU A 28 -6.59 -3.61 -0.85
CA LEU A 28 -6.48 -5.05 -1.12
C LEU A 28 -6.38 -5.88 0.16
N VAL A 29 -5.73 -5.35 1.21
CA VAL A 29 -5.62 -6.01 2.51
C VAL A 29 -6.97 -6.10 3.20
N VAL A 30 -7.75 -5.01 3.16
CA VAL A 30 -9.13 -4.98 3.67
C VAL A 30 -9.99 -5.98 2.90
N GLU A 31 -9.93 -5.98 1.56
CA GLU A 31 -10.67 -6.90 0.70
C GLU A 31 -10.35 -8.37 1.01
N LYS A 32 -9.06 -8.72 1.15
CA LYS A 32 -8.64 -10.10 1.45
C LYS A 32 -9.13 -10.57 2.82
N ILE A 33 -8.92 -9.76 3.87
CA ILE A 33 -9.23 -10.16 5.25
C ILE A 33 -10.76 -10.21 5.45
N VAL A 34 -11.49 -9.18 5.01
CA VAL A 34 -12.95 -9.15 5.13
C VAL A 34 -13.59 -10.20 4.22
N GLY A 35 -13.04 -10.44 3.03
CA GLY A 35 -13.50 -11.50 2.13
C GLY A 35 -13.37 -12.89 2.75
N ALA A 36 -12.24 -13.20 3.41
CA ALA A 36 -12.06 -14.45 4.13
C ALA A 36 -13.06 -14.60 5.29
N ALA A 37 -13.30 -13.53 6.04
CA ALA A 37 -14.29 -13.52 7.13
C ALA A 37 -15.72 -13.72 6.61
N ALA A 38 -16.05 -13.15 5.44
CA ALA A 38 -17.35 -13.33 4.81
C ALA A 38 -17.55 -14.77 4.33
N GLU A 39 -16.52 -15.40 3.76
CA GLU A 39 -16.55 -16.82 3.38
C GLU A 39 -16.76 -17.73 4.60
N GLN A 40 -16.24 -17.34 5.77
CA GLN A 40 -16.48 -18.04 7.05
C GLN A 40 -17.88 -17.80 7.64
N GLY A 41 -18.74 -17.02 6.97
CA GLY A 41 -20.12 -16.78 7.38
C GLY A 41 -20.29 -15.72 8.48
N MET A 42 -19.30 -14.83 8.69
CA MET A 42 -19.45 -13.73 9.65
C MET A 42 -20.61 -12.80 9.27
N ALA A 43 -21.36 -12.35 10.28
CA ALA A 43 -22.50 -11.46 10.07
C ALA A 43 -22.08 -10.07 9.57
N LEU A 44 -22.95 -9.43 8.78
CA LEU A 44 -22.68 -8.13 8.16
C LEU A 44 -22.17 -7.03 9.14
N PRO A 45 -22.72 -6.86 10.36
CA PRO A 45 -22.18 -5.89 11.31
C PRO A 45 -20.74 -6.20 11.76
N ALA A 46 -20.40 -7.48 11.90
CA ALA A 46 -19.06 -7.91 12.29
C ALA A 46 -18.05 -7.70 11.14
N LEU A 47 -18.47 -7.94 9.89
CA LEU A 47 -17.66 -7.65 8.69
C LEU A 47 -17.34 -6.16 8.58
N LYS A 48 -18.30 -5.28 8.86
CA LYS A 48 -18.10 -3.83 8.90
C LYS A 48 -17.07 -3.44 9.98
N ALA A 49 -17.21 -3.96 11.19
CA ALA A 49 -16.28 -3.68 12.28
C ALA A 49 -14.85 -4.18 11.97
N LEU A 50 -14.73 -5.39 11.39
CA LEU A 50 -13.46 -5.95 10.96
C LEU A 50 -12.83 -5.09 9.86
N GLY A 51 -13.59 -4.68 8.85
CA GLY A 51 -13.06 -3.85 7.77
C GLY A 51 -12.57 -2.48 8.26
N ASP A 52 -13.29 -1.85 9.20
CA ASP A 52 -12.84 -0.62 9.84
C ASP A 52 -11.55 -0.82 10.65
N HIS A 53 -11.45 -1.95 11.37
CA HIS A 53 -10.26 -2.31 12.15
C HIS A 53 -9.04 -2.52 11.25
N VAL A 54 -9.18 -3.33 10.19
CA VAL A 54 -8.11 -3.59 9.21
C VAL A 54 -7.66 -2.29 8.54
N ASN A 55 -8.59 -1.43 8.15
CA ASN A 55 -8.28 -0.12 7.57
C ASN A 55 -7.54 0.78 8.57
N ALA A 56 -8.00 0.83 9.83
CA ALA A 56 -7.33 1.60 10.89
C ALA A 56 -5.92 1.08 11.23
N ALA A 57 -5.66 -0.21 11.00
CA ALA A 57 -4.37 -0.87 11.18
C ALA A 57 -3.45 -0.84 9.95
N THR A 58 -3.88 -0.22 8.84
CA THR A 58 -3.13 -0.22 7.56
C THR A 58 -2.70 1.18 7.16
N ARG A 59 -1.43 1.34 6.75
CA ARG A 59 -0.88 2.59 6.24
C ARG A 59 -0.04 2.36 5.00
N SER A 60 -0.15 3.27 4.04
CA SER A 60 0.52 3.21 2.76
C SER A 60 1.14 4.54 2.37
N MET A 61 2.23 4.50 1.60
CA MET A 61 2.72 5.67 0.87
C MET A 61 3.42 5.25 -0.42
N GLY A 62 3.13 5.99 -1.49
CA GLY A 62 3.67 5.77 -2.83
C GLY A 62 4.88 6.64 -3.16
N VAL A 63 5.64 6.22 -4.18
CA VAL A 63 6.64 7.04 -4.87
C VAL A 63 6.58 6.74 -6.37
N ALA A 64 6.51 7.79 -7.20
CA ALA A 64 6.56 7.71 -8.66
C ALA A 64 7.95 8.11 -9.18
N LEU A 65 8.41 7.38 -10.18
CA LEU A 65 9.60 7.69 -10.99
C LEU A 65 9.21 8.19 -12.39
N THR A 66 8.05 7.80 -12.87
CA THR A 66 7.41 8.35 -14.07
C THR A 66 5.94 8.63 -13.78
N SER A 67 5.26 9.34 -14.69
CA SER A 67 3.80 9.47 -14.64
C SER A 67 3.14 8.38 -15.49
N GLY A 68 1.93 7.98 -15.13
CA GLY A 68 1.10 7.11 -15.96
C GLY A 68 0.47 7.87 -17.13
N THR A 69 0.22 7.17 -18.24
CA THR A 69 -0.43 7.70 -19.45
C THR A 69 -1.83 7.14 -19.59
N VAL A 70 -2.84 7.99 -19.42
CA VAL A 70 -4.23 7.62 -19.73
C VAL A 70 -4.37 7.49 -21.25
N PRO A 71 -4.80 6.33 -21.81
CA PRO A 71 -4.81 6.10 -23.24
C PRO A 71 -5.61 7.14 -24.04
N ALA A 72 -6.72 7.61 -23.48
CA ALA A 72 -7.55 8.63 -24.12
C ALA A 72 -6.88 10.03 -24.16
N ALA A 73 -5.99 10.33 -23.21
CA ALA A 73 -5.27 11.60 -23.17
C ALA A 73 -4.01 11.57 -24.06
N GLY A 74 -3.40 10.39 -24.24
CA GLY A 74 -2.21 10.19 -25.08
C GLY A 74 -0.94 10.89 -24.60
N LYS A 75 -0.95 11.40 -23.37
CA LYS A 75 0.17 12.10 -22.72
C LYS A 75 0.23 11.79 -21.22
N PRO A 76 1.38 12.00 -20.57
CA PRO A 76 1.53 11.83 -19.12
C PRO A 76 0.46 12.61 -18.32
N THR A 77 0.02 12.02 -17.21
CA THR A 77 -1.02 12.61 -16.35
C THR A 77 -0.48 13.79 -15.53
N PHE A 78 0.81 13.77 -15.23
CA PHE A 78 1.58 14.88 -14.67
C PHE A 78 3.00 14.86 -15.23
N GLU A 79 3.70 16.00 -15.19
CA GLU A 79 5.08 16.09 -15.65
C GLU A 79 6.02 15.68 -14.54
N ILE A 80 7.00 14.81 -14.81
CA ILE A 80 8.12 14.48 -13.93
C ILE A 80 9.38 14.40 -14.79
N GLY A 81 10.43 15.12 -14.40
CA GLY A 81 11.65 15.24 -15.19
C GLY A 81 12.52 13.99 -15.11
N ASP A 82 13.43 13.87 -16.07
CA ASP A 82 14.45 12.83 -16.05
C ASP A 82 15.32 12.96 -14.77
N GLY A 83 15.44 11.87 -14.02
CA GLY A 83 16.18 11.87 -12.76
C GLY A 83 15.44 12.53 -11.59
N GLU A 84 14.14 12.80 -11.72
CA GLU A 84 13.26 13.20 -10.62
C GLU A 84 12.41 12.02 -10.11
N MET A 85 11.87 12.18 -8.91
CA MET A 85 10.87 11.29 -8.33
C MET A 85 9.85 12.11 -7.53
N GLU A 86 8.66 11.54 -7.33
CA GLU A 86 7.56 12.21 -6.63
C GLU A 86 7.03 11.34 -5.50
N PHE A 87 7.23 11.82 -4.27
CA PHE A 87 6.77 11.16 -3.06
C PHE A 87 5.30 11.42 -2.80
N GLY A 88 4.59 10.37 -2.43
CA GLY A 88 3.19 10.44 -2.05
C GLY A 88 2.25 10.63 -3.23
N VAL A 89 2.60 10.14 -4.42
CA VAL A 89 1.71 10.14 -5.59
C VAL A 89 0.47 9.29 -5.32
N GLY A 90 -0.67 9.68 -5.87
CA GLY A 90 -1.89 8.87 -5.85
C GLY A 90 -1.97 7.88 -7.02
N ILE A 91 -2.94 6.96 -6.96
CA ILE A 91 -3.11 5.90 -7.99
C ILE A 91 -3.75 6.40 -9.29
N HIS A 92 -4.24 7.64 -9.35
CA HIS A 92 -4.76 8.26 -10.57
C HIS A 92 -3.84 9.36 -11.12
N GLY A 93 -2.58 9.39 -10.66
CA GLY A 93 -1.63 10.44 -11.03
C GLY A 93 -1.89 11.77 -10.34
N GLU A 94 -2.58 11.76 -9.20
CA GLU A 94 -2.69 12.94 -8.35
C GLU A 94 -1.30 13.38 -7.88
N PRO A 95 -0.99 14.70 -7.89
CA PRO A 95 0.27 15.21 -7.41
C PRO A 95 0.62 14.66 -6.03
N GLY A 96 1.89 14.37 -5.85
CA GLY A 96 2.44 13.94 -4.59
C GLY A 96 2.58 15.07 -3.59
N ARG A 97 3.10 14.72 -2.41
CA ARG A 97 3.46 15.70 -1.38
C ARG A 97 4.65 16.54 -1.81
N ARG A 98 5.61 15.92 -2.51
CA ARG A 98 6.93 16.52 -2.74
C ARG A 98 7.66 15.87 -3.90
N ARG A 99 8.22 16.69 -4.78
CA ARG A 99 9.19 16.29 -5.79
C ARG A 99 10.61 16.34 -5.25
N ASP A 100 11.45 15.43 -5.71
CA ASP A 100 12.85 15.34 -5.33
C ASP A 100 13.70 14.78 -6.48
N ALA A 101 15.03 14.91 -6.38
CA ALA A 101 15.93 14.17 -7.26
C ALA A 101 15.87 12.67 -6.94
N LEU A 102 16.07 11.82 -7.96
CA LEU A 102 16.10 10.38 -7.83
C LEU A 102 17.16 9.96 -6.80
N LYS A 103 16.75 9.11 -5.85
CA LYS A 103 17.60 8.61 -4.76
C LYS A 103 17.85 7.10 -4.93
N SER A 104 18.76 6.58 -4.11
CA SER A 104 18.90 5.13 -3.94
C SER A 104 17.63 4.51 -3.34
N ALA A 105 17.39 3.22 -3.61
CA ALA A 105 16.26 2.49 -3.03
C ALA A 105 16.23 2.57 -1.50
N ASP A 106 17.39 2.49 -0.83
CA ASP A 106 17.48 2.62 0.63
C ASP A 106 16.99 3.99 1.12
N ALA A 107 17.42 5.08 0.49
CA ALA A 107 17.02 6.43 0.88
C ALA A 107 15.53 6.72 0.56
N ILE A 108 15.01 6.14 -0.53
CA ILE A 108 13.58 6.19 -0.84
C ILE A 108 12.78 5.42 0.23
N ALA A 109 13.21 4.19 0.54
CA ALA A 109 12.55 3.36 1.54
C ALA A 109 12.58 4.01 2.92
N GLU A 110 13.67 4.64 3.32
CA GLU A 110 13.78 5.37 4.59
C GLU A 110 12.71 6.44 4.72
N GLU A 111 12.51 7.26 3.69
CA GLU A 111 11.53 8.34 3.71
C GLU A 111 10.09 7.80 3.76
N VAL A 112 9.78 6.80 2.92
CA VAL A 112 8.44 6.18 2.86
C VAL A 112 8.13 5.44 4.16
N CYS A 113 9.06 4.65 4.69
CA CYS A 113 8.88 3.91 5.93
C CYS A 113 8.78 4.85 7.15
N ALA A 114 9.55 5.94 7.18
CA ALA A 114 9.47 6.94 8.24
C ALA A 114 8.11 7.64 8.26
N ALA A 115 7.54 7.97 7.11
CA ALA A 115 6.19 8.53 7.03
C ALA A 115 5.13 7.55 7.56
N ILE A 116 5.21 6.27 7.15
CA ILE A 116 4.31 5.22 7.61
C ILE A 116 4.43 4.99 9.12
N ALA A 117 5.65 4.81 9.63
CA ALA A 117 5.89 4.58 11.05
C ALA A 117 5.51 5.79 11.90
N GLY A 118 5.80 7.01 11.42
CA GLY A 118 5.43 8.26 12.08
C GLY A 118 3.92 8.42 12.24
N ASP A 119 3.13 7.97 11.25
CA ASP A 119 1.67 8.00 11.34
C ASP A 119 1.10 6.97 12.34
N PHE A 120 1.76 5.83 12.47
CA PHE A 120 1.42 4.85 13.50
C PHE A 120 1.81 5.34 14.92
N GLY A 121 2.92 6.07 15.04
CA GLY A 121 3.53 6.43 16.32
C GLY A 121 3.97 5.18 17.10
N ASP A 122 3.69 5.14 18.40
CA ASP A 122 4.06 4.01 19.28
C ASP A 122 3.41 2.67 18.90
N ARG A 123 2.43 2.68 17.97
CA ARG A 123 1.77 1.47 17.45
C ARG A 123 2.58 0.78 16.35
N ALA A 124 3.69 1.36 15.88
CA ALA A 124 4.55 0.80 14.84
C ALA A 124 5.46 -0.33 15.39
N THR A 125 4.91 -1.32 16.09
CA THR A 125 5.67 -2.40 16.72
C THR A 125 4.87 -3.69 16.76
N GLY A 126 5.54 -4.85 16.67
CA GLY A 126 4.90 -6.16 16.68
C GLY A 126 4.62 -6.73 15.29
N PRO A 127 3.77 -7.77 15.18
CA PRO A 127 3.54 -8.52 13.95
C PRO A 127 2.93 -7.66 12.84
N ALA A 128 3.41 -7.81 11.61
CA ALA A 128 2.88 -7.06 10.47
C ALA A 128 2.92 -7.83 9.14
N LEU A 129 2.03 -7.42 8.24
CA LEU A 129 2.11 -7.67 6.80
C LEU A 129 2.85 -6.50 6.14
N LEU A 130 3.92 -6.81 5.39
CA LEU A 130 4.61 -5.84 4.54
C LEU A 130 4.25 -6.09 3.08
N PHE A 131 3.57 -5.13 2.47
CA PHE A 131 3.14 -5.20 1.07
C PHE A 131 3.87 -4.14 0.24
N VAL A 132 4.72 -4.58 -0.70
CA VAL A 132 5.35 -3.72 -1.71
C VAL A 132 4.63 -3.89 -3.04
N ASN A 133 3.95 -2.82 -3.45
CA ASN A 133 3.10 -2.80 -4.63
C ASN A 133 3.72 -1.98 -5.75
N GLY A 134 3.91 -2.56 -6.93
CA GLY A 134 4.34 -1.85 -8.13
C GLY A 134 3.17 -1.12 -8.80
N PHE A 135 3.44 0.06 -9.37
CA PHE A 135 2.42 0.84 -10.09
C PHE A 135 2.20 0.43 -11.54
N GLY A 136 2.94 -0.57 -12.04
CA GLY A 136 2.77 -1.14 -13.36
C GLY A 136 4.07 -1.14 -14.17
N GLY A 137 4.77 -0.01 -14.21
CA GLY A 137 6.01 0.18 -14.96
C GLY A 137 7.29 -0.31 -14.26
N THR A 138 7.21 -0.77 -13.01
CA THR A 138 8.38 -1.17 -12.21
C THR A 138 8.69 -2.66 -12.35
N PRO A 139 9.92 -3.04 -12.73
CA PRO A 139 10.34 -4.44 -12.79
C PRO A 139 10.23 -5.16 -11.44
N SER A 140 9.86 -6.45 -11.46
CA SER A 140 9.73 -7.24 -10.22
C SER A 140 11.01 -7.28 -9.39
N MET A 141 12.19 -7.30 -10.03
CA MET A 141 13.48 -7.28 -9.33
C MET A 141 13.67 -6.01 -8.49
N GLU A 142 13.18 -4.87 -8.96
CA GLU A 142 13.26 -3.59 -8.25
C GLU A 142 12.26 -3.55 -7.09
N LEU A 143 11.09 -4.18 -7.23
CA LEU A 143 10.13 -4.34 -6.13
C LEU A 143 10.72 -5.20 -4.99
N TYR A 144 11.45 -6.27 -5.32
CA TYR A 144 12.14 -7.07 -4.30
C TYR A 144 13.32 -6.34 -3.66
N LEU A 145 14.03 -5.49 -4.40
CA LEU A 145 15.03 -4.57 -3.83
C LEU A 145 14.37 -3.63 -2.81
N MET A 146 13.25 -3.01 -3.17
CA MET A 146 12.51 -2.12 -2.28
C MET A 146 11.97 -2.87 -1.04
N TYR A 147 11.46 -4.09 -1.20
CA TYR A 147 11.04 -4.94 -0.09
C TYR A 147 12.19 -5.22 0.89
N ASN A 148 13.38 -5.55 0.39
CA ASN A 148 14.55 -5.77 1.23
C ASN A 148 14.91 -4.52 2.06
N SER A 149 14.92 -3.34 1.44
CA SER A 149 15.18 -2.08 2.13
C SER A 149 14.10 -1.77 3.17
N ALA A 150 12.82 -1.84 2.80
CA ALA A 150 11.69 -1.57 3.68
C ALA A 150 11.64 -2.51 4.91
N ARG A 151 11.82 -3.81 4.68
CA ARG A 151 11.86 -4.81 5.75
C ARG A 151 12.94 -4.49 6.78
N ARG A 152 14.17 -4.23 6.33
CA ARG A 152 15.30 -3.87 7.22
C ARG A 152 15.03 -2.58 8.01
N ILE A 153 14.30 -1.63 7.44
CA ILE A 153 13.96 -0.39 8.14
C ILE A 153 12.90 -0.67 9.22
N PHE A 154 11.80 -1.33 8.88
CA PHE A 154 10.74 -1.63 9.85
C PHE A 154 11.21 -2.57 10.97
N GLU A 155 12.00 -3.60 10.68
CA GLU A 155 12.54 -4.52 11.69
C GLU A 155 13.46 -3.81 12.69
N ARG A 156 14.21 -2.77 12.26
CA ARG A 156 14.99 -1.92 13.17
C ARG A 156 14.13 -1.08 14.12
N HIS A 157 12.85 -0.87 13.81
CA HIS A 157 11.90 -0.10 14.61
C HIS A 157 10.95 -0.98 15.44
N GLY A 158 11.21 -2.29 15.54
CA GLY A 158 10.43 -3.21 16.39
C GLY A 158 9.24 -3.87 15.70
N VAL A 159 9.03 -3.62 14.41
CA VAL A 159 8.06 -4.36 13.59
C VAL A 159 8.61 -5.76 13.27
N THR A 160 7.78 -6.79 13.38
CA THR A 160 8.11 -8.15 12.97
C THR A 160 7.30 -8.49 11.72
N VAL A 161 7.95 -8.51 10.56
CA VAL A 161 7.28 -8.85 9.30
C VAL A 161 7.00 -10.35 9.26
N ILE A 162 5.76 -10.73 9.57
CA ILE A 162 5.33 -12.14 9.59
C ILE A 162 4.70 -12.57 8.27
N ARG A 163 4.17 -11.63 7.48
CA ARG A 163 3.62 -11.88 6.14
C ARG A 163 4.14 -10.84 5.16
N SER A 164 4.15 -11.19 3.87
CA SER A 164 4.56 -10.27 2.82
C SER A 164 3.82 -10.51 1.53
N LEU A 165 3.64 -9.43 0.77
CA LEU A 165 3.19 -9.47 -0.61
C LEU A 165 4.09 -8.55 -1.44
N VAL A 166 4.57 -9.01 -2.59
CA VAL A 166 5.43 -8.22 -3.47
C VAL A 166 4.99 -8.45 -4.92
N GLY A 167 4.66 -7.38 -5.64
CA GLY A 167 4.20 -7.46 -7.02
C GLY A 167 3.34 -6.26 -7.41
N SER A 168 2.70 -6.32 -8.57
CA SER A 168 1.83 -5.25 -9.06
C SER A 168 0.37 -5.68 -8.93
N TYR A 169 -0.34 -5.16 -7.90
CA TYR A 169 -1.73 -5.53 -7.62
C TYR A 169 -2.68 -4.34 -7.71
N VAL A 170 -2.26 -3.16 -7.22
CA VAL A 170 -3.01 -1.91 -7.27
C VAL A 170 -2.20 -0.90 -8.08
N THR A 171 -2.33 -0.98 -9.40
CA THR A 171 -1.49 -0.25 -10.36
C THR A 171 -2.04 1.14 -10.72
N SER A 172 -1.19 1.97 -11.31
CA SER A 172 -1.56 3.20 -12.01
C SER A 172 -1.08 3.13 -13.46
N LEU A 173 -1.74 2.28 -14.25
CA LEU A 173 -1.42 2.03 -15.66
C LEU A 173 0.05 1.62 -15.86
N ASP A 174 0.83 2.42 -16.58
CA ASP A 174 2.24 2.21 -16.93
C ASP A 174 3.20 3.01 -16.02
N MET A 175 2.70 3.61 -14.94
CA MET A 175 3.51 4.37 -13.99
C MET A 175 4.65 3.52 -13.41
N ALA A 176 5.89 3.99 -13.55
CA ALA A 176 7.03 3.45 -12.83
C ALA A 176 7.09 4.07 -11.43
N GLY A 177 7.29 3.22 -10.43
CA GLY A 177 7.14 3.54 -9.02
C GLY A 177 6.56 2.39 -8.21
N CYS A 178 6.45 2.59 -6.91
CA CYS A 178 5.85 1.62 -6.01
C CYS A 178 5.24 2.29 -4.78
N SER A 179 4.36 1.57 -4.10
CA SER A 179 3.96 1.89 -2.73
C SER A 179 4.43 0.84 -1.76
N ILE A 180 4.72 1.29 -0.54
CA ILE A 180 4.91 0.42 0.62
C ILE A 180 3.64 0.54 1.45
N THR A 181 3.09 -0.59 1.85
CA THR A 181 1.94 -0.72 2.75
C THR A 181 2.37 -1.57 3.94
N LEU A 182 2.10 -1.08 5.14
CA LEU A 182 2.30 -1.80 6.39
C LEU A 182 0.94 -1.97 7.07
N THR A 183 0.57 -3.21 7.35
CA THR A 183 -0.61 -3.54 8.16
C THR A 183 -0.16 -4.23 9.44
N MET A 184 -0.45 -3.62 10.58
CA MET A 184 -0.21 -4.25 11.88
C MET A 184 -1.23 -5.38 12.05
N LEU A 185 -0.76 -6.57 12.39
CA LEU A 185 -1.57 -7.78 12.47
C LEU A 185 -1.74 -8.22 13.93
N ASP A 186 -2.98 -8.55 14.28
CA ASP A 186 -3.29 -9.44 15.39
C ASP A 186 -3.45 -10.89 14.89
N ASP A 187 -3.68 -11.82 15.82
CA ASP A 187 -3.79 -13.25 15.51
C ASP A 187 -4.99 -13.55 14.60
N ASP A 188 -6.13 -12.87 14.81
CA ASP A 188 -7.35 -13.06 14.02
C ASP A 188 -7.14 -12.57 12.58
N MET A 189 -6.57 -11.38 12.41
CA MET A 189 -6.22 -10.83 11.09
C MET A 189 -5.19 -11.71 10.37
N THR A 190 -4.23 -12.27 11.10
CA THR A 190 -3.23 -13.20 10.54
C THR A 190 -3.90 -14.46 10.02
N ALA A 191 -4.80 -15.07 10.79
CA ALA A 191 -5.54 -16.26 10.37
C ALA A 191 -6.42 -16.00 9.15
N LEU A 192 -7.06 -14.83 9.06
CA LEU A 192 -7.88 -14.43 7.91
C LEU A 192 -7.07 -14.11 6.66
N TRP A 193 -5.87 -13.54 6.82
CA TRP A 193 -4.93 -13.38 5.71
C TRP A 193 -4.53 -14.76 5.15
N ASP A 194 -4.18 -15.71 6.02
CA ASP A 194 -3.73 -17.05 5.63
C ASP A 194 -4.84 -17.94 5.07
N ALA A 195 -6.10 -17.62 5.37
CA ALA A 195 -7.25 -18.37 4.86
C ALA A 195 -7.20 -18.50 3.32
N PRO A 196 -7.64 -19.64 2.76
CA PRO A 196 -7.59 -19.89 1.33
C PRO A 196 -8.21 -18.77 0.49
N VAL A 197 -7.64 -18.54 -0.69
CA VAL A 197 -8.16 -17.58 -1.67
C VAL A 197 -7.91 -18.12 -3.06
N HIS A 198 -8.90 -17.98 -3.94
CA HIS A 198 -8.81 -18.39 -5.33
C HIS A 198 -9.40 -17.30 -6.23
N THR A 199 -8.61 -16.26 -6.48
CA THR A 199 -8.92 -15.18 -7.43
C THR A 199 -7.86 -15.13 -8.53
N ALA A 200 -8.09 -14.28 -9.53
CA ALA A 200 -7.15 -14.11 -10.63
C ALA A 200 -5.76 -13.61 -10.18
N ALA A 201 -5.71 -12.83 -9.09
CA ALA A 201 -4.48 -12.17 -8.62
C ALA A 201 -3.98 -12.69 -7.26
N LEU A 202 -4.83 -13.28 -6.42
CA LEU A 202 -4.44 -13.90 -5.14
C LEU A 202 -4.84 -15.37 -5.12
N ARG A 203 -3.87 -16.25 -4.91
CA ARG A 203 -4.10 -17.71 -4.93
C ARG A 203 -3.19 -18.47 -3.97
N TRP A 204 -3.75 -18.99 -2.88
CA TRP A 204 -3.05 -19.86 -1.92
C TRP A 204 -4.04 -20.70 -1.09
N GLY A 205 -3.51 -21.67 -0.33
CA GLY A 205 -4.31 -22.51 0.57
C GLY A 205 -5.20 -23.53 -0.13
N MET A 206 -4.81 -23.98 -1.33
CA MET A 206 -5.50 -25.02 -2.11
C MET A 206 -5.15 -26.43 -1.63
#